data_AF-A0A1M5W067-F1
#
_entry.id   AF-A0A1M5W067-F1
#
_cell.length_a   1.000
_cell.length_b   1.000
_cell.length_c   1.000
_cell.angle_alpha   90.00
_cell.angle_beta   90.00
_cell.angle_gamma   90.00
#
_symmetry.space_group_name_H-M   'P 1'
#
loop_
_entity.id
_entity.type
_entity.pdbx_description
1 polymer ?
#
loop_
_entity_poly.entity_id
_entity_poly.type
_entity_poly.pdbx_seq_one_letter_code
_entity_poly.pdbx_strand_id
1 'polypeptide(L)'
;MQIFPTNFPDKYAVEGHTVQYSNFIEIVQGGPEVANLIIDGKMLGGKEDYFGGPPVFFKNYMFVPLLKKSFLRRYFKICVINLTHPSIAEIGDKEVLVLLSRVDETTVFFFEDLSNTKLKSIRWN
;
A
#
# COMPACT_ATOMS: atom_id res chain seq x y z
N MET A 1 3.08 -2.41 -18.49
CA MET A 1 2.84 -1.08 -17.91
C MET A 1 3.72 -0.97 -16.67
N GLN A 2 4.49 0.11 -16.54
CA GLN A 2 5.33 0.36 -15.36
C GLN A 2 4.45 0.92 -14.24
N ILE A 3 4.77 0.54 -13.01
CA ILE A 3 4.06 0.92 -11.79
C ILE A 3 4.93 1.97 -11.11
N PHE A 4 4.34 3.11 -10.78
CA PHE A 4 5.05 4.20 -10.15
C PHE A 4 4.52 4.41 -8.73
N PRO A 5 5.38 4.74 -7.76
CA PRO A 5 4.96 5.03 -6.39
C PRO A 5 4.41 6.45 -6.24
N THR A 6 4.07 7.13 -7.33
CA THR A 6 3.63 8.52 -7.39
C THR A 6 2.53 8.68 -8.42
N ASN A 7 1.75 9.75 -8.32
CA ASN A 7 0.67 10.11 -9.24
C ASN A 7 -0.36 8.99 -9.43
N PHE A 8 -0.59 8.16 -8.40
CA PHE A 8 -1.65 7.16 -8.41
C PHE A 8 -3.00 7.81 -8.05
N PRO A 9 -4.14 7.25 -8.51
CA PRO A 9 -5.45 7.79 -8.18
C PRO A 9 -5.68 7.97 -6.69
N ASP A 10 -6.32 9.07 -6.31
CA ASP A 10 -6.65 9.37 -4.92
C ASP A 10 -7.96 8.70 -4.47
N LYS A 11 -8.75 8.14 -5.39
CA LYS A 11 -10.04 7.51 -5.09
C LYS A 11 -10.26 6.25 -5.90
N TYR A 12 -10.77 5.22 -5.23
CA TYR A 12 -11.16 3.95 -5.82
C TYR A 12 -12.57 3.55 -5.34
N ALA A 13 -13.35 2.95 -6.22
CA ALA A 13 -14.63 2.31 -5.89
C ALA A 13 -14.49 0.81 -6.18
N VAL A 14 -14.56 -0.02 -5.16
CA VAL A 14 -14.25 -1.46 -5.24
C VAL A 14 -15.19 -2.23 -4.32
N GLU A 15 -15.87 -3.26 -4.86
CA GLU A 15 -16.77 -4.13 -4.08
C GLU A 15 -17.81 -3.36 -3.22
N GLY A 16 -18.30 -2.22 -3.72
CA GLY A 16 -19.25 -1.36 -3.00
C GLY A 16 -18.64 -0.44 -1.95
N HIS A 17 -17.33 -0.49 -1.74
CA HIS A 17 -16.59 0.38 -0.82
C HIS A 17 -15.94 1.56 -1.55
N THR A 18 -15.83 2.69 -0.84
CA THR A 18 -15.07 3.86 -1.28
C THR A 18 -13.75 3.94 -0.54
N VAL A 19 -12.65 3.84 -1.28
CA VAL A 19 -11.28 4.02 -0.76
C VAL A 19 -10.76 5.37 -1.23
N GLN A 20 -10.22 6.16 -0.31
CA GLN A 20 -9.71 7.50 -0.57
C GLN A 20 -8.34 7.70 0.07
N TYR A 21 -7.41 8.21 -0.71
CA TYR A 21 -6.15 8.76 -0.24
C TYR A 21 -6.28 10.29 -0.09
N SER A 22 -5.66 10.84 0.94
CA SER A 22 -5.64 12.30 1.17
C SER A 22 -4.31 12.74 1.77
N ASN A 23 -3.98 14.02 1.62
CA ASN A 23 -2.73 14.61 2.14
C ASN A 23 -1.47 13.88 1.64
N PHE A 24 -1.35 13.74 0.33
CA PHE A 24 -0.16 13.17 -0.30
C PHE A 24 1.10 13.97 0.06
N ILE A 25 2.15 13.24 0.42
CA ILE A 25 3.48 13.76 0.68
C ILE A 25 4.52 12.86 0.00
N GLU A 26 5.56 13.46 -0.56
CA GLU A 26 6.75 12.71 -0.96
C GLU A 26 7.63 12.45 0.26
N ILE A 27 8.09 11.20 0.43
CA ILE A 27 8.93 10.83 1.59
C ILE A 27 10.32 11.50 1.50
N VAL A 28 10.79 11.66 0.27
CA VAL A 28 12.00 12.39 -0.16
C VAL A 28 11.70 12.98 -1.54
N GLN A 29 12.37 14.07 -1.92
CA GLN A 29 12.16 14.72 -3.22
C GLN A 29 12.34 13.73 -4.38
N GLY A 30 11.31 13.57 -5.20
CA GLY A 30 11.29 12.61 -6.32
C GLY A 30 11.20 11.14 -5.90
N GLY A 31 10.90 10.88 -4.62
CA GLY A 31 10.69 9.55 -4.06
C GLY A 31 9.22 9.14 -4.02
N PRO A 32 8.90 8.02 -3.34
CA PRO A 32 7.52 7.55 -3.19
C PRO A 32 6.60 8.58 -2.51
N GLU A 33 5.37 8.67 -3.02
CA GLU A 33 4.28 9.37 -2.36
C GLU A 33 3.58 8.46 -1.35
N VAL A 34 3.21 9.05 -0.21
CA VAL A 34 2.38 8.41 0.80
C VAL A 34 1.29 9.37 1.25
N ALA A 35 0.18 8.83 1.72
CA ALA A 35 -1.00 9.58 2.07
C ALA A 35 -1.75 8.93 3.24
N ASN A 36 -2.67 9.69 3.84
CA ASN A 36 -3.65 9.16 4.76
C ASN A 36 -4.65 8.28 3.99
N LEU A 37 -5.12 7.20 4.60
CA LEU A 37 -6.08 6.29 3.99
C LEU A 37 -7.44 6.38 4.68
N ILE A 38 -8.50 6.52 3.88
CA ILE A 38 -9.89 6.63 4.34
C ILE A 38 -10.70 5.55 3.61
N ILE A 39 -11.46 4.76 4.36
CA ILE A 39 -12.39 3.75 3.82
C ILE A 39 -13.79 4.05 4.32
N ASP A 40 -14.73 4.26 3.39
CA ASP A 40 -16.13 4.60 3.67
C ASP A 40 -16.28 5.77 4.66
N GLY A 41 -15.45 6.81 4.45
CA GLY A 41 -15.42 8.01 5.29
C GLY A 41 -14.71 7.86 6.63
N LYS A 42 -14.18 6.67 6.97
CA LYS A 42 -13.42 6.43 8.20
C LYS A 42 -11.92 6.39 7.91
N MET A 43 -11.17 7.22 8.63
CA MET A 43 -9.70 7.19 8.60
C MET A 43 -9.19 5.84 9.13
N LEU A 44 -8.23 5.25 8.43
CA LEU A 44 -7.51 4.06 8.85
C LEU A 44 -6.08 4.39 9.30
N GLY A 45 -5.58 3.60 10.27
CA GLY A 45 -4.27 3.79 10.87
C GLY A 45 -4.24 4.84 11.98
N GLY A 46 -3.09 4.93 12.66
CA GLY A 46 -2.81 5.99 13.63
C GLY A 46 -2.26 7.26 12.99
N LYS A 47 -1.99 8.29 13.81
CA LYS A 47 -1.48 9.60 13.36
C LYS A 47 -0.13 9.53 12.60
N GLU A 48 0.63 8.45 12.75
CA GLU A 48 1.93 8.26 12.12
C GLU A 48 1.95 7.18 11.03
N ASP A 49 0.80 6.55 10.75
CA ASP A 49 0.69 5.56 9.68
C ASP A 49 0.37 6.27 8.36
N TYR A 50 1.25 6.12 7.38
CA TYR A 50 1.06 6.62 6.02
C TYR A 50 1.07 5.48 5.03
N PHE A 51 0.21 5.57 4.03
CA PHE A 51 0.00 4.52 3.03
C PHE A 51 0.51 4.97 1.68
N GLY A 52 1.37 4.16 1.05
CA GLY A 52 1.81 4.37 -0.33
C GLY A 52 0.81 3.81 -1.34
N GLY A 53 1.20 3.81 -2.61
CA GLY A 53 0.37 3.26 -3.67
C GLY A 53 1.13 2.99 -4.97
N PRO A 54 0.41 2.59 -6.03
CA PRO A 54 -1.02 2.29 -6.03
C PRO A 54 -1.35 1.03 -5.20
N PRO A 55 -2.57 0.92 -4.64
CA PRO A 55 -3.03 -0.32 -4.01
C PRO A 55 -3.37 -1.37 -5.07
N VAL A 56 -3.42 -2.63 -4.64
CA VAL A 56 -3.97 -3.73 -5.44
C VAL A 56 -5.15 -4.34 -4.69
N PHE A 57 -6.21 -4.67 -5.42
CA PHE A 57 -7.43 -5.23 -4.86
C PHE A 57 -7.59 -6.70 -5.26
N PHE A 58 -8.08 -7.52 -4.33
CA PHE A 58 -8.47 -8.90 -4.58
C PHE A 58 -9.70 -9.25 -3.75
N LYS A 59 -10.87 -9.41 -4.40
CA LYS A 59 -12.17 -9.55 -3.71
C LYS A 59 -12.34 -8.38 -2.73
N ASN A 60 -12.78 -8.66 -1.50
CA ASN A 60 -12.95 -7.67 -0.43
C ASN A 60 -11.64 -7.28 0.29
N TYR A 61 -10.47 -7.57 -0.29
CA TYR A 61 -9.18 -7.22 0.29
C TYR A 61 -8.47 -6.15 -0.54
N MET A 62 -7.89 -5.19 0.18
CA MET A 62 -6.98 -4.18 -0.35
C MET A 62 -5.58 -4.45 0.19
N PHE A 63 -4.60 -4.41 -0.71
CA PHE A 63 -3.19 -4.51 -0.40
C PHE A 63 -2.56 -3.17 -0.68
N VAL A 64 -1.77 -2.67 0.27
CA VAL A 64 -1.20 -1.32 0.18
C VAL A 64 0.15 -1.24 0.89
N PRO A 65 1.15 -0.51 0.35
CA PRO A 65 2.37 -0.21 1.08
C PRO A 65 2.06 0.61 2.33
N LEU A 66 2.55 0.19 3.50
CA LEU A 66 2.45 0.93 4.76
C LEU A 66 3.83 1.41 5.17
N LEU A 67 4.01 2.72 5.23
CA LEU A 67 5.22 3.36 5.71
C LEU A 67 5.30 3.24 7.22
N LYS A 68 6.39 2.67 7.71
CA LYS A 68 6.71 2.56 9.14
C LYS A 68 8.05 3.23 9.41
N LYS A 69 8.25 3.56 10.68
CA LYS A 69 9.50 4.10 11.20
C LYS A 69 10.02 3.18 12.30
N SER A 70 11.30 2.85 12.25
CA SER A 70 12.02 2.19 13.35
C SER A 70 13.31 2.97 13.59
N PHE A 71 13.41 3.56 14.79
CA PHE A 71 14.48 4.50 15.14
C PHE A 71 14.62 5.61 14.08
N LEU A 72 15.79 5.71 13.45
CA LEU A 72 16.13 6.72 12.45
C LEU A 72 15.83 6.29 11.00
N ARG A 73 15.27 5.10 10.77
CA ARG A 73 15.04 4.55 9.42
C ARG A 73 13.55 4.39 9.12
N ARG A 74 13.17 4.77 7.91
CA ARG A 74 11.85 4.50 7.32
C ARG A 74 11.93 3.24 6.46
N TYR A 75 10.86 2.47 6.46
CA TYR A 75 10.71 1.26 5.63
C TYR A 75 9.23 1.04 5.34
N PHE A 76 8.95 0.24 4.33
CA PHE A 76 7.62 -0.22 3.98
C PHE A 76 7.39 -1.65 4.42
N LYS A 77 6.14 -1.94 4.74
CA LYS A 77 5.55 -3.29 4.77
C LYS A 77 4.34 -3.34 3.86
N ILE A 78 3.87 -4.54 3.56
CA ILE A 78 2.57 -4.70 2.89
C ILE A 78 1.49 -4.78 3.96
N CYS A 79 0.51 -3.89 3.86
CA CYS A 79 -0.68 -3.89 4.69
C CYS A 79 -1.84 -4.53 3.92
N VAL A 80 -2.50 -5.49 4.56
CA VAL A 80 -3.70 -6.17 4.08
C VAL A 80 -4.89 -5.64 4.85
N ILE A 81 -5.88 -5.13 4.13
CA ILE A 81 -7.08 -4.52 4.69
C ILE A 81 -8.29 -5.28 4.18
N ASN A 82 -9.10 -5.81 5.09
CA ASN A 82 -10.42 -6.34 4.75
C ASN A 82 -11.40 -5.16 4.66
N LEU A 83 -11.99 -4.93 3.49
CA LEU A 83 -12.88 -3.80 3.24
C LEU A 83 -14.23 -3.95 3.97
N THR A 84 -14.72 -5.18 4.15
CA THR A 84 -15.99 -5.46 4.86
C THR A 84 -15.86 -5.22 6.36
N HIS A 85 -14.75 -5.64 6.95
CA HIS A 85 -14.43 -5.42 8.35
C HIS A 85 -13.03 -4.79 8.42
N PRO A 86 -12.90 -3.45 8.41
CA PRO A 86 -11.61 -2.75 8.31
C PRO A 86 -10.64 -3.10 9.44
N SER A 87 -9.93 -4.20 9.25
CA SER A 87 -8.85 -4.71 10.09
C SER A 87 -7.56 -4.61 9.30
N ILE A 88 -6.50 -4.16 9.96
CA ILE A 88 -5.18 -4.00 9.37
C ILE A 88 -4.32 -5.20 9.79
N ALA A 89 -3.79 -5.92 8.82
CA ALA A 89 -2.73 -6.91 9.03
C ALA A 89 -1.48 -6.49 8.25
N GLU A 90 -0.30 -6.67 8.85
CA GLU A 90 0.97 -6.45 8.18
C GLU A 90 1.60 -7.78 7.77
N ILE A 91 2.05 -7.89 6.54
CA ILE A 91 2.79 -9.07 6.03
C ILE A 91 4.16 -8.66 5.49
N GLY A 92 5.11 -9.59 5.59
CA GLY A 92 6.44 -9.48 5.02
C GLY A 92 7.47 -8.71 5.84
N ASP A 93 8.65 -8.63 5.25
CA ASP A 93 9.84 -8.03 5.83
C ASP A 93 9.84 -6.51 5.65
N LYS A 94 10.88 -5.86 6.20
CA LYS A 94 11.09 -4.42 6.03
C LYS A 94 11.69 -4.17 4.65
N GLU A 95 10.98 -3.43 3.81
CA GLU A 95 11.41 -3.09 2.45
C GLU A 95 11.74 -1.60 2.33
N VAL A 96 12.67 -1.24 1.44
CA VAL A 96 12.93 0.18 1.14
C VAL A 96 11.87 0.75 0.21
N LEU A 97 11.30 -0.09 -0.66
CA LEU A 97 10.26 0.24 -1.63
C LEU A 97 9.36 -0.98 -1.81
N VAL A 98 8.05 -0.74 -1.95
CA VAL A 98 7.07 -1.76 -2.30
C VAL A 98 6.19 -1.20 -3.41
N LEU A 99 6.32 -1.75 -4.62
CA LEU A 99 5.43 -1.48 -5.75
C LEU A 99 4.56 -2.70 -6.02
N LEU A 100 3.33 -2.68 -5.54
CA LEU A 100 2.42 -3.82 -5.69
C LEU A 100 2.10 -4.05 -7.17
N SER A 101 2.34 -5.28 -7.65
CA SER A 101 2.13 -5.67 -9.05
C SER A 101 0.79 -6.34 -9.27
N ARG A 102 0.52 -7.41 -8.51
CA ARG A 102 -0.71 -8.19 -8.58
C ARG A 102 -0.86 -9.03 -7.33
N VAL A 103 -2.07 -9.51 -7.09
CA VAL A 103 -2.40 -10.43 -6.01
C VAL A 103 -3.24 -11.57 -6.58
N ASP A 104 -2.97 -12.79 -6.12
CA ASP A 104 -3.84 -13.95 -6.34
C ASP A 104 -4.38 -14.49 -5.01
N GLU A 105 -5.04 -15.65 -5.05
CA GLU A 105 -5.66 -16.28 -3.88
C GLU A 105 -4.74 -16.45 -2.67
N THR A 106 -3.43 -16.59 -2.90
CA THR A 106 -2.45 -16.92 -1.85
C THR A 106 -1.28 -15.95 -1.77
N THR A 107 -0.98 -15.26 -2.87
CA THR A 107 0.31 -14.61 -3.06
C THR A 107 0.16 -13.17 -3.50
N VAL A 108 0.93 -12.29 -2.86
CA VAL A 108 1.14 -10.90 -3.27
C VAL A 108 2.46 -10.80 -4.02
N PHE A 109 2.45 -10.20 -5.19
CA PHE A 109 3.63 -9.93 -6.01
C PHE A 109 3.92 -8.43 -6.03
N PHE A 110 5.18 -8.06 -5.81
CA PHE A 110 5.60 -6.66 -5.75
C PHE A 110 7.03 -6.47 -6.24
N PHE A 111 7.37 -5.27 -6.70
CA PHE A 111 8.74 -4.89 -7.04
C PHE A 111 9.39 -4.11 -5.89
N GLU A 112 10.70 -4.30 -5.72
CA GLU A 112 11.54 -3.55 -4.77
C GLU A 112 12.41 -2.48 -5.46
N ASP A 113 12.22 -2.25 -6.75
CA ASP A 113 12.93 -1.27 -7.57
C ASP A 113 11.98 -0.45 -8.45
N LEU A 114 12.35 0.81 -8.74
CA LEU A 114 11.55 1.71 -9.58
C LEU A 114 11.49 1.27 -11.05
N SER A 115 12.44 0.47 -11.52
CA SER A 115 12.46 -0.08 -12.89
C SER A 115 11.55 -1.30 -13.08
N ASN A 116 10.90 -1.79 -12.01
CA ASN A 116 10.03 -2.97 -12.03
C ASN A 116 10.73 -4.23 -12.57
N THR A 117 11.98 -4.46 -12.16
CA THR A 117 12.78 -5.62 -12.60
C THR A 117 13.02 -6.64 -11.48
N LYS A 118 12.96 -6.20 -10.22
CA LYS A 118 13.20 -7.04 -9.04
C LYS A 118 11.88 -7.47 -8.41
N LEU A 119 11.27 -8.49 -9.00
CA LEU A 119 10.01 -9.05 -8.54
C LEU A 119 10.22 -9.94 -7.30
N LYS A 120 9.42 -9.68 -6.25
CA LYS A 120 9.31 -10.51 -5.04
C LYS A 120 7.86 -10.98 -4.88
N SER A 121 7.69 -12.01 -4.06
CA SER A 121 6.40 -12.57 -3.72
C SER A 121 6.32 -12.97 -2.26
N ILE A 122 5.13 -12.84 -1.67
CA ILE A 122 4.87 -13.26 -0.30
C ILE A 122 3.47 -13.87 -0.17
N ARG A 123 3.33 -14.90 0.68
CA ARG A 123 2.02 -15.47 1.01
C ARG A 123 1.24 -14.58 1.97
N TRP A 124 -0.06 -14.43 1.74
CA TRP A 124 -0.94 -13.59 2.56
C TRP A 124 -2.11 -14.32 3.20
N ASN A 125 -2.29 -15.61 2.87
CA ASN A 125 -3.27 -16.51 3.47
C ASN A 125 -2.61 -17.70 4.19
#